data_AF-A0A536PT12-F1
#
_entry.id   AF-A0A536PT12-F1
#
_cell.length_a   1.000
_cell.length_b   1.000
_cell.length_c   1.000
_cell.angle_alpha   90.00
_cell.angle_beta   90.00
_cell.angle_gamma   90.00
#
_symmetry.space_group_name_H-M   'P 1'
#
loop_
_entity.id
_entity.type
_entity.pdbx_description
1 polymer ?
#
loop_
_entity_poly.entity_id
_entity_poly.type
_entity_poly.pdbx_seq_one_letter_code
_entity_poly.pdbx_strand_id
1 'polypeptide(L)'
;MLALAAAWCLLAIASLVIGTGVLALIAPRSLERPADGALVATWIGTLLLALVWLAVSLIQPLVPIVTVTLAVLLVAGALLLPSVRTTLLHLVTGLSPWSVVGMLALLLGVAFLCTQTVTFFDTGLYHAGLIEWLSRFGSVPGLALIEYRFGFTSSWFALAAVFNQGPLHGRIDALPGGYALWLASVHLLVSLHRLMRAQAALADWLVAIAYLMLLAWAARVGITVSPSPDVPVMVMCVTVAWAMLVIGTGHVRDVTRFGPEAVPVLLSALAFALKPTVVPLLVVSLVFYALRRGVGGRLIVLCGLVAVLVLPVLATSLVTTGCPLFPSPILCSSLPWSVGSAAAAVDQSTGRVYLEWTGVTPPADANGWNWIPHWARSEPLGTITIAYMLVASLAALALSRWTKAFGAGWMAALGLLGVGWVLALSPTYRFLVGYAILPVAYLGAVLCVRRGLSAAVLVPPAAMAGAAVLLATVVDAHSNGLTLSARAYALIAPVGALTILVASALPRLAPPAALLASDNRTFAASDLAVPPPLSELAAADRVEHTMNDVRYSSPSGDRVCWAVIPCTIEPVDPRLHLRDPQRGVAGGFSLS
;
A
#
# COMPACT_ATOMS: atom_id res chain seq x y z
N MET A 1 14.55 -10.52 -10.84
CA MET A 1 15.03 -9.25 -10.21
C MET A 1 15.11 -8.11 -11.21
N LEU A 2 15.85 -8.24 -12.32
CA LEU A 2 16.10 -7.14 -13.27
C LEU A 2 14.84 -6.55 -13.90
N ALA A 3 13.86 -7.39 -14.24
CA ALA A 3 12.58 -6.93 -14.77
C ALA A 3 11.81 -6.03 -13.78
N LEU A 4 11.81 -6.35 -12.48
CA LEU A 4 11.20 -5.52 -11.44
C LEU A 4 11.93 -4.18 -11.31
N ALA A 5 13.27 -4.22 -11.25
CA ALA A 5 14.07 -3.01 -11.17
C ALA A 5 13.85 -2.08 -12.37
N ALA A 6 13.78 -2.64 -13.58
CA ALA A 6 13.48 -1.88 -14.80
C ALA A 6 12.06 -1.28 -14.77
N ALA A 7 11.06 -2.06 -14.39
CA ALA A 7 9.67 -1.59 -14.27
C ALA A 7 9.55 -0.47 -13.23
N TRP A 8 10.20 -0.60 -12.08
CA TRP A 8 10.22 0.41 -11.02
C TRP A 8 10.95 1.68 -11.45
N CYS A 9 12.07 1.58 -12.17
CA CYS A 9 12.74 2.75 -12.75
C CYS A 9 11.83 3.50 -13.73
N LEU A 10 11.21 2.80 -14.68
CA LEU A 10 10.30 3.40 -15.64
C LEU A 10 9.12 4.08 -14.95
N LEU A 11 8.50 3.38 -13.99
CA LEU A 11 7.40 3.91 -13.20
C LEU A 11 7.83 5.13 -12.38
N ALA A 12 8.97 5.07 -11.68
CA ALA A 12 9.49 6.18 -10.88
C ALA A 12 9.79 7.43 -11.72
N ILE A 13 10.38 7.27 -12.90
CA ILE A 13 10.69 8.39 -13.80
C ILE A 13 9.38 9.02 -14.29
N ALA A 14 8.44 8.22 -14.80
CA ALA A 14 7.15 8.72 -15.27
C ALA A 14 6.38 9.42 -14.13
N SER A 15 6.30 8.77 -12.97
CA SER A 15 5.65 9.31 -11.77
C SER A 15 6.28 10.60 -11.26
N LEU A 16 7.62 10.68 -11.23
CA LEU A 16 8.31 11.90 -10.82
C LEU A 16 7.97 13.07 -11.73
N VAL A 17 7.99 12.86 -13.06
CA VAL A 17 7.68 13.92 -14.04
C VAL A 17 6.22 14.36 -13.94
N ILE A 18 5.28 13.40 -13.94
CA ILE A 18 3.85 13.68 -13.84
C ILE A 18 3.53 14.39 -12.53
N GLY A 19 4.00 13.87 -11.40
CA GLY A 19 3.75 14.45 -10.09
C GLY A 19 4.40 15.83 -9.91
N THR A 20 5.56 16.08 -10.51
CA THR A 20 6.17 17.42 -10.55
C THR A 20 5.27 18.38 -11.33
N GLY A 21 4.66 17.94 -12.43
CA GLY A 21 3.65 18.70 -13.16
C GLY A 21 2.43 19.03 -12.30
N VAL A 22 1.88 18.04 -11.59
CA VAL A 22 0.74 18.25 -10.68
C VAL A 22 1.09 19.24 -9.56
N LEU A 23 2.27 19.10 -8.94
CA LEU A 23 2.74 20.03 -7.93
C LEU A 23 2.91 21.45 -8.49
N ALA A 24 3.46 21.59 -9.71
CA ALA A 24 3.61 22.89 -10.36
C ALA A 24 2.27 23.62 -10.58
N LEU A 25 1.18 22.87 -10.78
CA LEU A 25 -0.17 23.42 -10.99
C LEU A 25 -0.91 23.73 -9.68
N ILE A 26 -0.75 22.90 -8.65
CA ILE A 26 -1.56 22.97 -7.42
C ILE A 26 -0.84 23.73 -6.30
N ALA A 27 0.43 23.42 -6.09
CA ALA A 27 1.23 23.90 -4.96
C ALA A 27 2.71 24.05 -5.39
N PRO A 28 3.01 24.97 -6.31
CA PRO A 28 4.38 25.17 -6.77
C PRO A 28 5.25 25.59 -5.59
N ARG A 29 6.50 25.12 -5.56
CA ARG A 29 7.47 25.39 -4.47
C ARG A 29 6.96 25.04 -3.07
N SER A 30 6.08 24.03 -2.97
CA SER A 30 5.47 23.60 -1.70
C SER A 30 6.46 23.07 -0.66
N LEU A 31 7.60 22.56 -1.10
CA LEU A 31 8.62 21.95 -0.26
C LEU A 31 9.97 22.60 -0.54
N GLU A 32 10.63 23.09 0.51
CA GLU A 32 11.90 23.82 0.42
C GLU A 32 13.05 22.90 -0.04
N ARG A 33 13.04 21.64 0.42
CA ARG A 33 14.10 20.68 0.17
C ARG A 33 13.81 19.89 -1.13
N PRO A 34 14.73 19.87 -2.11
CA PRO A 34 14.49 19.20 -3.40
C PRO A 34 14.11 17.72 -3.30
N ALA A 35 14.77 16.98 -2.39
CA ALA A 35 14.46 15.56 -2.18
C ALA A 35 13.04 15.33 -1.64
N ASP A 36 12.53 16.25 -0.80
CA ASP A 36 11.16 16.16 -0.26
C ASP A 36 10.15 16.37 -1.39
N GLY A 37 10.40 17.38 -2.23
CA GLY A 37 9.63 17.64 -3.45
C GLY A 37 9.59 16.44 -4.40
N ALA A 38 10.75 15.82 -4.65
CA ALA A 38 10.85 14.65 -5.53
C ALA A 38 10.10 13.42 -4.98
N LEU A 39 10.17 13.17 -3.67
CA LEU A 39 9.46 12.06 -3.02
C LEU A 39 7.94 12.25 -3.12
N VAL A 40 7.44 13.45 -2.80
CA VAL A 40 6.01 13.76 -2.92
C VAL A 40 5.54 13.70 -4.36
N ALA A 41 6.31 14.26 -5.29
CA ALA A 41 6.01 14.19 -6.73
C ALA A 41 5.89 12.73 -7.19
N THR A 42 6.86 11.89 -6.83
CA THR A 42 6.84 10.47 -7.23
C THR A 42 5.61 9.75 -6.68
N TRP A 43 5.19 10.01 -5.45
CA TRP A 43 3.95 9.44 -4.91
C TRP A 43 2.69 9.96 -5.61
N ILE A 44 2.58 11.28 -5.83
CA ILE A 44 1.45 11.88 -6.54
C ILE A 44 1.33 11.28 -7.95
N GLY A 45 2.43 11.21 -8.70
CA GLY A 45 2.42 10.66 -10.04
C GLY A 45 2.07 9.17 -10.07
N THR A 46 2.57 8.39 -9.12
CA THR A 46 2.25 6.95 -9.02
C THR A 46 0.77 6.73 -8.76
N LEU A 47 0.21 7.41 -7.75
CA LEU A 47 -1.19 7.25 -7.39
C LEU A 47 -2.12 7.80 -8.48
N LEU A 48 -1.71 8.88 -9.16
CA LEU A 48 -2.47 9.42 -10.28
C LEU A 48 -2.45 8.46 -11.48
N LEU A 49 -1.30 7.87 -11.83
CA LEU A 49 -1.23 6.86 -12.88
C LEU A 49 -2.10 5.65 -12.57
N ALA A 50 -2.02 5.14 -11.33
CA ALA A 50 -2.87 4.05 -10.85
C ALA A 50 -4.36 4.38 -11.01
N LEU A 51 -4.78 5.57 -10.60
CA LEU A 51 -6.16 6.04 -10.70
C LEU A 51 -6.61 6.23 -12.16
N VAL A 52 -5.75 6.80 -13.00
CA VAL A 52 -6.02 7.00 -14.43
C VAL A 52 -6.18 5.65 -15.14
N TRP A 53 -5.32 4.67 -14.85
CA TRP A 53 -5.48 3.33 -15.40
C TRP A 53 -6.74 2.63 -14.89
N LEU A 54 -7.12 2.81 -13.62
CA LEU A 54 -8.42 2.34 -13.14
C LEU A 54 -9.59 3.01 -13.89
N ALA A 55 -9.48 4.30 -14.23
CA ALA A 55 -10.50 4.97 -15.04
C ALA A 55 -10.56 4.40 -16.46
N VAL A 56 -9.42 4.06 -17.07
CA VAL A 56 -9.35 3.42 -18.38
C VAL A 56 -9.98 2.02 -18.37
N SER A 57 -9.83 1.27 -17.26
CA SER A 57 -10.38 -0.09 -17.17
C SER A 57 -11.91 -0.14 -17.30
N LEU A 58 -12.61 0.96 -17.00
CA LEU A 58 -14.05 1.09 -17.22
C LEU A 58 -14.48 0.97 -18.68
N ILE A 59 -13.57 1.27 -19.61
CA ILE A 59 -13.87 1.38 -21.04
C ILE A 59 -13.25 0.21 -21.80
N GLN A 60 -12.04 -0.21 -21.41
CA GLN A 60 -11.30 -1.27 -22.10
C GLN A 60 -10.30 -1.97 -21.18
N PRO A 61 -9.83 -3.17 -21.53
CA PRO A 61 -8.76 -3.84 -20.81
C PRO A 61 -7.46 -3.02 -20.76
N LEU A 62 -6.64 -3.25 -19.74
CA LEU A 62 -5.37 -2.54 -19.54
C LEU A 62 -4.25 -3.13 -20.40
N VAL A 63 -4.37 -2.93 -21.71
CA VAL A 63 -3.38 -3.36 -22.71
C VAL A 63 -2.19 -2.39 -22.80
N PRO A 64 -0.96 -2.88 -23.09
CA PRO A 64 0.25 -2.06 -23.07
C PRO A 64 0.20 -0.81 -23.94
N ILE A 65 -0.38 -0.90 -25.15
CA ILE A 65 -0.38 0.24 -26.09
C ILE A 65 -1.15 1.43 -25.54
N VAL A 66 -2.29 1.20 -24.89
CA VAL A 66 -3.14 2.25 -24.31
C VAL A 66 -2.48 2.85 -23.08
N THR A 67 -1.98 1.98 -22.19
CA THR A 67 -1.42 2.41 -20.89
C THR A 67 -0.11 3.16 -21.07
N VAL A 68 0.76 2.71 -21.98
CA VAL A 68 2.02 3.40 -22.34
C VAL A 68 1.75 4.70 -23.07
N THR A 69 0.84 4.72 -24.06
CA THR A 69 0.50 5.96 -24.78
C THR A 69 0.00 7.02 -23.81
N LEU A 70 -0.90 6.66 -22.89
CA LEU A 70 -1.42 7.59 -21.90
C LEU A 70 -0.34 8.08 -20.93
N ALA A 71 0.55 7.20 -20.45
CA ALA A 71 1.67 7.61 -19.62
C ALA A 71 2.62 8.57 -20.35
N VAL A 72 2.93 8.31 -21.62
CA VAL A 72 3.77 9.19 -22.46
C VAL A 72 3.09 10.54 -22.67
N LEU A 73 1.78 10.57 -22.94
CA LEU A 73 1.02 11.82 -23.08
C LEU A 73 1.03 12.66 -21.80
N LEU A 74 0.85 12.01 -20.64
CA LEU A 74 0.91 12.70 -19.34
C LEU A 74 2.32 13.23 -19.04
N VAL A 75 3.36 12.45 -19.33
CA VAL A 75 4.77 12.88 -19.21
C VAL A 75 5.05 14.06 -20.14
N ALA A 76 4.67 13.96 -21.42
CA ALA A 76 4.86 15.02 -22.40
C ALA A 76 4.13 16.29 -21.97
N GLY A 77 2.86 16.18 -21.54
CA GLY A 77 2.06 17.29 -21.04
C GLY A 77 2.69 17.98 -19.83
N ALA A 78 3.23 17.22 -18.87
CA ALA A 78 3.95 17.77 -17.72
C ALA A 78 5.24 18.51 -18.15
N LEU A 79 5.99 17.96 -19.13
CA LEU A 79 7.23 18.57 -19.62
C LEU A 79 7.01 19.87 -20.42
N LEU A 80 5.79 20.14 -20.91
CA LEU A 80 5.46 21.44 -21.51
C LEU A 80 5.58 22.59 -20.51
N LEU A 81 5.41 22.33 -19.21
CA LEU A 81 5.54 23.34 -18.16
C LEU A 81 7.03 23.69 -17.94
N PRO A 82 7.45 24.96 -18.13
CA PRO A 82 8.85 25.35 -17.91
C PRO A 82 9.34 25.08 -16.48
N SER A 83 8.47 25.29 -15.49
CA SER A 83 8.76 25.01 -14.08
C SER A 83 9.16 23.57 -13.84
N VAL A 84 8.46 22.61 -14.47
CA VAL A 84 8.77 21.17 -14.36
C VAL A 84 10.17 20.89 -14.90
N ARG A 85 10.49 21.36 -16.10
CA ARG A 85 11.82 21.18 -16.70
C ARG A 85 12.92 21.75 -15.80
N THR A 86 12.74 22.95 -15.26
CA THR A 86 13.71 23.56 -14.34
C THR A 86 13.87 22.77 -13.05
N THR A 87 12.78 22.31 -12.43
CA THR A 87 12.82 21.51 -11.21
C THR A 87 13.51 20.17 -11.44
N LEU A 88 13.23 19.48 -12.54
CA LEU A 88 13.87 18.22 -12.90
C LEU A 88 15.36 18.40 -13.19
N LEU A 89 15.74 19.44 -13.94
CA LEU A 89 17.15 19.76 -14.18
C LEU A 89 17.89 20.04 -12.88
N HIS A 90 17.34 20.87 -12.00
CA HIS A 90 17.93 21.14 -10.69
C HIS A 90 18.08 19.87 -9.85
N LEU A 91 17.07 18.99 -9.85
CA LEU A 91 17.14 17.72 -9.14
C LEU A 91 18.26 16.84 -9.70
N VAL A 92 18.34 16.65 -11.02
CA VAL A 92 19.37 15.81 -11.65
C VAL A 92 20.77 16.39 -11.42
N THR A 93 20.96 17.70 -11.59
CA THR A 93 22.26 18.35 -11.36
C THR A 93 22.69 18.38 -9.89
N GLY A 94 21.72 18.27 -8.96
CA GLY A 94 21.97 18.25 -7.52
C GLY A 94 22.23 16.86 -6.94
N LEU A 95 22.02 15.79 -7.71
CA LEU A 95 22.24 14.42 -7.25
C LEU A 95 23.73 14.08 -7.27
N SER A 96 24.26 13.65 -6.12
CA SER A 96 25.62 13.11 -6.08
C SER A 96 25.67 11.72 -6.74
N PRO A 97 26.77 11.34 -7.41
CA PRO A 97 26.92 10.00 -7.98
C PRO A 97 26.73 8.89 -6.94
N TRP A 98 27.20 9.10 -5.71
CA TRP A 98 27.03 8.16 -4.61
C TRP A 98 25.57 7.99 -4.16
N SER A 99 24.78 9.06 -4.22
CA SER A 99 23.33 8.97 -3.97
C SER A 99 22.66 8.13 -5.04
N VAL A 100 23.04 8.27 -6.31
CA VAL A 100 22.53 7.44 -7.41
C VAL A 100 22.92 5.98 -7.23
N VAL A 101 24.19 5.70 -6.94
CA VAL A 101 24.67 4.34 -6.65
C VAL A 101 23.93 3.74 -5.45
N GLY A 102 23.74 4.50 -4.37
CA GLY A 102 22.98 4.05 -3.20
C GLY A 102 21.51 3.74 -3.50
N MET A 103 20.85 4.58 -4.29
CA MET A 103 19.47 4.34 -4.73
C MET A 103 19.36 3.12 -5.65
N LEU A 104 20.32 2.91 -6.55
CA LEU A 104 20.37 1.73 -7.42
C LEU A 104 20.68 0.45 -6.63
N ALA A 105 21.59 0.51 -5.66
CA ALA A 105 21.88 -0.62 -4.78
C ALA A 105 20.65 -0.99 -3.94
N LEU A 106 19.95 0.01 -3.40
CA LEU A 106 18.69 -0.18 -2.68
C LEU A 106 17.60 -0.76 -3.61
N LEU A 107 17.47 -0.24 -4.83
CA LEU A 107 16.53 -0.73 -5.83
C LEU A 107 16.75 -2.21 -6.12
N LEU A 108 17.99 -2.60 -6.42
CA LEU A 108 18.36 -3.98 -6.70
C LEU A 108 18.18 -4.87 -5.47
N GLY A 109 18.52 -4.37 -4.28
CA GLY A 109 18.29 -5.06 -3.00
C GLY A 109 16.82 -5.37 -2.80
N VAL A 110 15.93 -4.37 -2.88
CA VAL A 110 14.48 -4.58 -2.76
C VAL A 110 13.94 -5.47 -3.87
N ALA A 111 14.41 -5.31 -5.10
CA ALA A 111 13.99 -6.14 -6.24
C ALA A 111 14.38 -7.60 -6.04
N PHE A 112 15.52 -7.87 -5.39
CA PHE A 112 15.93 -9.22 -5.01
C PHE A 112 15.00 -9.82 -3.96
N LEU A 113 14.64 -9.06 -2.90
CA LEU A 113 13.66 -9.51 -1.92
C LEU A 113 12.31 -9.86 -2.58
N CYS A 114 11.91 -9.08 -3.59
CA CYS A 114 10.68 -9.31 -4.34
C CYS A 114 10.77 -10.40 -5.42
N THR A 115 11.88 -11.14 -5.54
CA THR A 115 11.95 -12.36 -6.37
C THR A 115 11.45 -13.61 -5.68
N GLN A 116 11.08 -13.51 -4.39
CA GLN A 116 10.52 -14.64 -3.66
C GLN A 116 9.14 -15.03 -4.20
N THR A 117 8.75 -16.28 -3.92
CA THR A 117 7.41 -16.76 -4.25
C THR A 117 6.36 -15.99 -3.46
N VAL A 118 5.32 -15.54 -4.15
CA VAL A 118 4.21 -14.88 -3.49
C VAL A 118 3.38 -15.94 -2.77
N THR A 119 3.24 -15.81 -1.45
CA THR A 119 2.51 -16.76 -0.58
C THR A 119 1.36 -16.10 0.19
N PHE A 120 1.19 -14.78 0.05
CA PHE A 120 0.21 -14.02 0.82
C PHE A 120 -1.22 -14.42 0.45
N PHE A 121 -2.01 -14.80 1.47
CA PHE A 121 -3.33 -15.42 1.30
C PHE A 121 -4.29 -14.57 0.45
N ASP A 122 -4.43 -13.28 0.75
CA ASP A 122 -5.31 -12.38 -0.01
C ASP A 122 -4.88 -12.26 -1.49
N THR A 123 -3.60 -12.46 -1.80
CA THR A 123 -3.13 -12.43 -3.19
C THR A 123 -3.75 -13.56 -4.00
N GLY A 124 -3.67 -14.78 -3.45
CA GLY A 124 -4.25 -15.95 -4.08
C GLY A 124 -5.77 -15.97 -4.00
N LEU A 125 -6.35 -15.30 -3.00
CA LEU A 125 -7.79 -15.20 -2.83
C LEU A 125 -8.44 -14.28 -3.87
N TYR A 126 -7.94 -13.05 -4.03
CA TYR A 126 -8.56 -12.10 -4.97
C TYR A 126 -7.64 -11.08 -5.63
N HIS A 127 -6.44 -10.78 -5.10
CA HIS A 127 -5.61 -9.74 -5.74
C HIS A 127 -5.12 -10.15 -7.13
N ALA A 128 -4.57 -11.36 -7.27
CA ALA A 128 -4.07 -11.87 -8.55
C ALA A 128 -5.22 -12.00 -9.57
N GLY A 129 -6.38 -12.53 -9.13
CA GLY A 129 -7.58 -12.59 -9.95
C GLY A 129 -8.07 -11.22 -10.43
N LEU A 130 -8.10 -10.21 -9.56
CA LEU A 130 -8.47 -8.84 -9.96
C LEU A 130 -7.49 -8.22 -10.96
N ILE A 131 -6.19 -8.43 -10.76
CA ILE A 131 -5.14 -8.01 -11.70
C ILE A 131 -5.37 -8.66 -13.07
N GLU A 132 -5.68 -9.96 -13.07
CA GLU A 132 -5.98 -10.71 -14.28
C GLU A 132 -7.22 -10.17 -15.00
N TRP A 133 -8.32 -9.95 -14.28
CA TRP A 133 -9.55 -9.34 -14.83
C TRP A 133 -9.30 -7.97 -15.45
N LEU A 134 -8.60 -7.08 -14.74
CA LEU A 134 -8.27 -5.75 -15.25
C LEU A 134 -7.38 -5.80 -16.49
N SER A 135 -6.43 -6.74 -16.53
CA SER A 135 -5.50 -6.89 -17.66
C SER A 135 -6.16 -7.46 -18.92
N ARG A 136 -7.10 -8.41 -18.79
CA ARG A 136 -7.75 -9.10 -19.92
C ARG A 136 -9.07 -8.49 -20.36
N PHE A 137 -9.87 -8.00 -19.41
CA PHE A 137 -11.27 -7.63 -19.64
C PHE A 137 -11.60 -6.21 -19.14
N GLY A 138 -10.76 -5.60 -18.30
CA GLY A 138 -11.06 -4.32 -17.67
C GLY A 138 -12.03 -4.49 -16.49
N SER A 139 -12.87 -3.48 -16.26
CA SER A 139 -13.91 -3.50 -15.23
C SER A 139 -15.16 -4.21 -15.76
N VAL A 140 -15.36 -5.46 -15.35
CA VAL A 140 -16.44 -6.32 -15.84
C VAL A 140 -17.73 -6.10 -15.03
N PRO A 141 -18.89 -5.85 -15.68
CA PRO A 141 -20.16 -5.69 -14.97
C PRO A 141 -20.58 -6.93 -14.18
N GLY A 142 -20.95 -6.75 -12.91
CA GLY A 142 -21.40 -7.85 -12.05
C GLY A 142 -20.32 -8.84 -11.65
N LEU A 143 -19.04 -8.46 -11.77
CA LEU A 143 -17.92 -9.32 -11.40
C LEU A 143 -18.01 -9.84 -9.95
N ALA A 144 -18.57 -9.05 -9.03
CA ALA A 144 -18.78 -9.46 -7.65
C ALA A 144 -19.85 -10.57 -7.47
N LEU A 145 -20.65 -10.87 -8.49
CA LEU A 145 -21.60 -12.00 -8.47
C LEU A 145 -20.90 -13.37 -8.62
N ILE A 146 -19.67 -13.39 -9.15
CA ILE A 146 -18.83 -14.59 -9.21
C ILE A 146 -18.14 -14.83 -7.88
N GLU A 147 -17.55 -13.77 -7.33
CA GLU A 147 -16.79 -13.78 -6.10
C GLU A 147 -16.87 -12.37 -5.51
N TYR A 148 -17.52 -12.21 -4.36
CA TYR A 148 -17.85 -10.89 -3.83
C TYR A 148 -16.61 -10.02 -3.58
N ARG A 149 -15.45 -10.64 -3.30
CA ARG A 149 -14.18 -9.95 -3.09
C ARG A 149 -13.65 -9.29 -4.36
N PHE A 150 -14.10 -9.71 -5.55
CA PHE A 150 -13.84 -8.96 -6.78
C PHE A 150 -14.60 -7.62 -6.87
N GLY A 151 -15.48 -7.34 -5.91
CA GLY A 151 -16.04 -6.02 -5.67
C GLY A 151 -15.10 -5.04 -4.96
N PHE A 152 -13.99 -5.51 -4.37
CA PHE A 152 -13.03 -4.66 -3.68
C PHE A 152 -12.18 -3.86 -4.66
N THR A 153 -12.70 -2.70 -5.05
CA THR A 153 -12.05 -1.81 -6.02
C THR A 153 -10.78 -1.19 -5.43
N SER A 154 -9.65 -1.33 -6.14
CA SER A 154 -8.39 -0.64 -5.83
C SER A 154 -7.65 -0.25 -7.10
N SER A 155 -7.25 1.02 -7.19
CA SER A 155 -6.34 1.52 -8.24
C SER A 155 -4.96 0.86 -8.20
N TRP A 156 -4.58 0.31 -7.05
CA TRP A 156 -3.30 -0.40 -6.90
C TRP A 156 -3.24 -1.68 -7.73
N PHE A 157 -4.37 -2.37 -7.91
CA PHE A 157 -4.45 -3.52 -8.81
C PHE A 157 -4.37 -3.09 -10.28
N ALA A 158 -4.95 -1.93 -10.64
CA ALA A 158 -4.79 -1.36 -11.98
C ALA A 158 -3.33 -1.01 -12.29
N LEU A 159 -2.57 -0.52 -11.30
CA LEU A 159 -1.13 -0.29 -11.42
C LEU A 159 -0.36 -1.58 -11.75
N ALA A 160 -0.72 -2.71 -11.15
CA ALA A 160 -0.09 -4.00 -11.44
C ALA A 160 -0.53 -4.56 -12.81
N ALA A 161 -1.82 -4.46 -13.13
CA ALA A 161 -2.41 -5.04 -14.34
C ALA A 161 -1.77 -4.55 -15.65
N VAL A 162 -1.26 -3.32 -15.71
CA VAL A 162 -0.58 -2.81 -16.93
C VAL A 162 0.73 -3.56 -17.24
N PHE A 163 1.36 -4.12 -16.20
CA PHE A 163 2.61 -4.89 -16.32
C PHE A 163 2.34 -6.40 -16.43
N ASN A 164 1.10 -6.87 -16.25
CA ASN A 164 0.71 -8.29 -16.29
C ASN A 164 0.53 -8.80 -17.73
N GLN A 165 1.54 -8.59 -18.58
CA GLN A 165 1.41 -8.75 -20.03
C GLN A 165 2.65 -9.45 -20.61
N GLY A 166 2.45 -10.22 -21.69
CA GLY A 166 3.53 -10.86 -22.43
C GLY A 166 4.47 -11.70 -21.53
N PRO A 167 5.81 -11.53 -21.61
CA PRO A 167 6.76 -12.30 -20.79
C PRO A 167 6.64 -12.09 -19.28
N LEU A 168 5.95 -11.04 -18.83
CA LEU A 168 5.74 -10.70 -17.42
C LEU A 168 4.41 -11.19 -16.86
N HIS A 169 3.56 -11.77 -17.72
CA HIS A 169 2.27 -12.30 -17.32
C HIS A 169 2.40 -13.33 -16.18
N GLY A 170 1.61 -13.15 -15.12
CA GLY A 170 1.61 -13.99 -13.92
C GLY A 170 2.90 -13.97 -13.11
N ARG A 171 3.79 -12.98 -13.32
CA ARG A 171 5.14 -12.92 -12.70
C ARG A 171 5.42 -11.61 -11.96
N ILE A 172 4.43 -10.73 -11.83
CA ILE A 172 4.63 -9.34 -11.42
C ILE A 172 3.77 -8.92 -10.24
N ASP A 173 3.18 -9.86 -9.52
CA ASP A 173 2.35 -9.59 -8.34
C ASP A 173 3.12 -8.92 -7.20
N ALA A 174 4.43 -9.18 -7.09
CA ALA A 174 5.30 -8.49 -6.14
C ALA A 174 5.66 -7.06 -6.56
N LEU A 175 5.39 -6.66 -7.82
CA LEU A 175 5.79 -5.36 -8.38
C LEU A 175 5.27 -4.17 -7.57
N PRO A 176 3.96 -4.01 -7.31
CA PRO A 176 3.47 -2.81 -6.66
C PRO A 176 3.83 -2.78 -5.16
N GLY A 177 3.79 -3.92 -4.44
CA GLY A 177 4.21 -4.00 -3.03
C GLY A 177 5.70 -3.65 -2.85
N GLY A 178 6.57 -4.24 -3.67
CA GLY A 178 8.00 -3.95 -3.68
C GLY A 178 8.32 -2.51 -4.10
N TYR A 179 7.55 -1.95 -5.04
CA TYR A 179 7.69 -0.54 -5.44
C TYR A 179 7.41 0.41 -4.27
N ALA A 180 6.32 0.19 -3.53
CA ALA A 180 6.00 0.98 -2.34
C ALA A 180 7.07 0.84 -1.24
N LEU A 181 7.57 -0.39 -1.03
CA LEU A 181 8.66 -0.67 -0.11
C LEU A 181 9.95 0.08 -0.49
N TRP A 182 10.31 0.08 -1.78
CA TRP A 182 11.48 0.79 -2.28
C TRP A 182 11.33 2.31 -2.06
N LEU A 183 10.20 2.91 -2.42
CA LEU A 183 9.96 4.34 -2.18
C LEU A 183 9.98 4.72 -0.70
N ALA A 184 9.39 3.90 0.18
CA ALA A 184 9.45 4.10 1.63
C ALA A 184 10.89 4.01 2.14
N SER A 185 11.67 3.07 1.61
CA SER A 185 13.08 2.89 1.97
C SER A 185 13.95 4.06 1.49
N VAL A 186 13.69 4.62 0.30
CA VAL A 186 14.35 5.85 -0.17
C VAL A 186 14.04 7.01 0.77
N HIS A 187 12.77 7.20 1.16
CA HIS A 187 12.38 8.27 2.09
C HIS A 187 13.02 8.09 3.48
N LEU A 188 13.11 6.85 3.96
CA LEU A 188 13.85 6.51 5.18
C LEU A 188 15.34 6.87 5.05
N LEU A 189 16.02 6.47 3.96
CA LEU A 189 17.44 6.77 3.76
C LEU A 189 17.71 8.27 3.66
N VAL A 190 16.86 9.03 2.97
CA VAL A 190 16.97 10.50 2.91
C VAL A 190 16.88 11.10 4.31
N SER A 191 15.94 10.63 5.13
CA SER A 191 15.77 11.09 6.51
C SER A 191 16.99 10.71 7.37
N LEU A 192 17.41 9.43 7.35
CA LEU A 192 18.57 8.95 8.10
C LEU A 192 19.86 9.69 7.70
N HIS A 193 20.04 9.98 6.42
CA HIS A 193 21.18 10.77 5.94
C HIS A 193 21.21 12.16 6.59
N ARG A 194 20.06 12.83 6.69
CA ARG A 194 19.95 14.14 7.37
C ARG A 194 20.21 14.01 8.87
N LEU A 195 19.74 12.95 9.51
CA LEU A 195 20.02 12.68 10.91
C LEU A 195 21.53 12.49 11.14
N MET A 196 22.21 11.74 10.28
CA MET A 196 23.66 11.52 10.36
C MET A 196 24.47 12.79 10.14
N ARG A 197 23.95 13.72 9.33
CA ARG A 197 24.55 15.04 9.07
C ARG A 197 24.18 16.11 10.10
N ALA A 198 23.41 15.76 11.13
CA ALA A 198 22.84 16.72 12.10
C ALA A 198 22.03 17.86 11.45
N GLN A 199 21.38 17.58 10.31
CA GLN A 199 20.53 18.51 9.56
C GLN A 199 19.03 18.14 9.63
N ALA A 200 18.69 17.16 10.47
CA ALA A 200 17.34 16.63 10.60
C ALA A 200 16.39 17.60 11.30
N ALA A 201 15.20 17.76 10.73
CA ALA A 201 14.05 18.34 11.38
C ALA A 201 13.26 17.26 12.17
N LEU A 202 12.30 17.70 12.98
CA LEU A 202 11.37 16.81 13.70
C LEU A 202 10.68 15.81 12.75
N ALA A 203 10.33 16.26 11.55
CA ALA A 203 9.67 15.44 10.54
C ALA A 203 10.57 14.30 10.04
N ASP A 204 11.90 14.52 9.91
CA ASP A 204 12.85 13.47 9.50
C ASP A 204 12.94 12.38 10.59
N TRP A 205 12.89 12.75 11.87
CA TRP A 205 12.84 11.79 12.99
C TRP A 205 11.53 10.99 13.02
N LEU A 206 10.39 11.65 12.77
CA LEU A 206 9.09 10.96 12.65
C LEU A 206 9.18 9.87 11.57
N VAL A 207 9.63 10.24 10.38
CA VAL A 207 9.77 9.33 9.24
C VAL A 207 10.70 8.18 9.56
N ALA A 208 11.87 8.48 10.13
CA ALA A 208 12.85 7.46 10.47
C ALA A 208 12.26 6.42 11.43
N ILE A 209 11.63 6.85 12.52
CA ILE A 209 11.05 5.94 13.51
C ILE A 209 9.84 5.19 12.93
N ALA A 210 8.92 5.90 12.26
CA ALA A 210 7.70 5.30 11.72
C ALA A 210 8.00 4.26 10.64
N TYR A 211 8.89 4.55 9.69
CA TYR A 211 9.26 3.56 8.68
C TYR A 211 10.08 2.42 9.24
N LEU A 212 10.95 2.61 10.24
CA LEU A 212 11.60 1.46 10.87
C LEU A 212 10.57 0.49 11.50
N MET A 213 9.54 1.03 12.16
CA MET A 213 8.44 0.20 12.68
C MET A 213 7.64 -0.47 11.57
N LEU A 214 7.28 0.27 10.51
CA LEU A 214 6.51 -0.24 9.37
C LEU A 214 7.27 -1.33 8.63
N LEU A 215 8.54 -1.11 8.30
CA LEU A 215 9.38 -2.04 7.56
C LEU A 215 9.62 -3.33 8.35
N ALA A 216 9.87 -3.23 9.67
CA ALA A 216 9.98 -4.40 10.54
C ALA A 216 8.68 -5.21 10.57
N TRP A 217 7.52 -4.52 10.62
CA TRP A 217 6.22 -5.17 10.54
C TRP A 217 5.98 -5.84 9.18
N ALA A 218 6.24 -5.13 8.08
CA ALA A 218 5.98 -5.61 6.72
C ALA A 218 6.85 -6.84 6.40
N ALA A 219 8.11 -6.83 6.85
CA ALA A 219 9.02 -7.96 6.75
C ALA A 219 8.52 -9.18 7.55
N ARG A 220 8.07 -8.98 8.79
CA ARG A 220 7.53 -10.04 9.64
C ARG A 220 6.29 -10.71 9.03
N VAL A 221 5.45 -9.94 8.36
CA VAL A 221 4.19 -10.43 7.77
C VAL A 221 4.39 -11.03 6.37
N GLY A 222 5.51 -10.75 5.70
CA GLY A 222 5.75 -11.22 4.32
C GLY A 222 4.85 -10.55 3.27
N ILE A 223 4.17 -9.47 3.62
CA ILE A 223 3.21 -8.78 2.73
C ILE A 223 3.91 -7.98 1.61
N THR A 224 5.22 -7.77 1.71
CA THR A 224 6.01 -6.94 0.77
C THR A 224 6.12 -7.53 -0.63
N VAL A 225 5.92 -8.84 -0.78
CA VAL A 225 5.91 -9.53 -2.08
C VAL A 225 4.49 -9.71 -2.64
N SER A 226 3.48 -9.10 -1.99
CA SER A 226 2.08 -9.12 -2.42
C SER A 226 1.68 -7.81 -3.11
N PRO A 227 0.70 -7.83 -4.02
CA PRO A 227 0.08 -6.63 -4.55
C PRO A 227 -0.92 -5.99 -3.59
N SER A 228 -0.92 -6.36 -2.32
CA SER A 228 -1.80 -5.78 -1.30
C SER A 228 -1.72 -4.25 -1.25
N PRO A 229 -2.87 -3.54 -1.23
CA PRO A 229 -2.89 -2.09 -1.05
C PRO A 229 -2.59 -1.66 0.41
N ASP A 230 -2.38 -2.59 1.34
CA ASP A 230 -2.15 -2.23 2.75
C ASP A 230 -0.80 -1.51 2.96
N VAL A 231 0.27 -2.00 2.35
CA VAL A 231 1.60 -1.38 2.44
C VAL A 231 1.60 0.07 1.94
N PRO A 232 1.14 0.38 0.70
CA PRO A 232 1.10 1.76 0.25
C PRO A 232 0.15 2.61 1.08
N VAL A 233 -0.96 2.07 1.60
CA VAL A 233 -1.84 2.80 2.55
C VAL A 233 -1.07 3.20 3.82
N MET A 234 -0.33 2.29 4.44
CA MET A 234 0.50 2.60 5.62
C MET A 234 1.58 3.63 5.29
N VAL A 235 2.21 3.51 4.13
CA VAL A 235 3.21 4.47 3.65
C VAL A 235 2.58 5.84 3.44
N MET A 236 1.34 5.91 2.95
CA MET A 236 0.58 7.17 2.82
C MET A 236 0.23 7.78 4.16
N CYS A 237 -0.12 6.99 5.19
CA CYS A 237 -0.30 7.51 6.55
C CYS A 237 0.97 8.25 7.04
N VAL A 238 2.15 7.63 6.89
CA VAL A 238 3.42 8.25 7.28
C VAL A 238 3.77 9.46 6.40
N THR A 239 3.58 9.35 5.08
CA THR A 239 3.93 10.41 4.12
C THR A 239 3.06 11.65 4.30
N VAL A 240 1.76 11.49 4.49
CA VAL A 240 0.85 12.62 4.75
C VAL A 240 1.14 13.26 6.11
N ALA A 241 1.35 12.45 7.16
CA ALA A 241 1.72 12.95 8.48
C ALA A 241 3.03 13.76 8.45
N TRP A 242 4.04 13.25 7.75
CA TRP A 242 5.30 13.93 7.52
C TRP A 242 5.11 15.24 6.73
N ALA A 243 4.34 15.23 5.64
CA ALA A 243 4.08 16.42 4.84
C ALA A 243 3.39 17.51 5.67
N MET A 244 2.41 17.14 6.51
CA MET A 244 1.76 18.07 7.44
C MET A 244 2.75 18.69 8.44
N LEU A 245 3.73 17.93 8.94
CA LEU A 245 4.76 18.47 9.82
C LEU A 245 5.70 19.42 9.07
N VAL A 246 6.23 19.02 7.91
CA VAL A 246 7.14 19.85 7.11
C VAL A 246 6.47 21.18 6.72
N ILE A 247 5.23 21.13 6.27
CA ILE A 247 4.47 22.33 5.87
C ILE A 247 4.06 23.15 7.08
N GLY A 248 3.69 22.50 8.18
CA GLY A 248 3.24 23.18 9.39
C GLY A 248 4.35 23.93 10.13
N THR A 249 5.60 23.44 10.05
CA THR A 249 6.78 24.09 10.63
C THR A 249 7.57 24.95 9.64
N GLY A 250 7.36 24.76 8.34
CA GLY A 250 8.02 25.52 7.28
C GLY A 250 7.58 26.99 7.21
N HIS A 251 8.43 27.81 6.60
CA HIS A 251 8.17 29.25 6.42
C HIS A 251 7.60 29.59 5.05
N VAL A 252 7.32 28.59 4.21
CA VAL A 252 6.74 28.74 2.87
C VAL A 252 5.31 29.29 2.97
N ARG A 253 5.22 30.61 3.10
CA ARG A 253 3.97 31.37 2.97
C ARG A 253 3.76 31.70 1.50
N ASP A 254 3.58 30.67 0.68
CA ASP A 254 3.28 30.91 -0.72
C ASP A 254 1.80 31.32 -0.87
N VAL A 255 1.57 32.39 -1.66
CA VAL A 255 0.25 32.98 -1.96
C VAL A 255 -0.42 32.27 -3.15
N THR A 256 0.21 31.20 -3.65
CA THR A 256 -0.26 30.37 -4.76
C THR A 256 -1.70 29.86 -4.61
N ARG A 257 -2.24 29.31 -5.72
CA ARG A 257 -3.65 28.98 -5.92
C ARG A 257 -4.27 28.23 -4.72
N PHE A 258 -3.63 27.14 -4.29
CA PHE A 258 -4.08 26.38 -3.11
C PHE A 258 -3.07 26.42 -1.96
N GLY A 259 -1.78 26.64 -2.22
CA GLY A 259 -0.72 26.62 -1.21
C GLY A 259 -0.19 25.22 -0.88
N PRO A 260 0.97 25.10 -0.20
CA PRO A 260 1.54 23.82 0.22
C PRO A 260 0.58 22.93 1.00
N GLU A 261 -0.34 23.50 1.80
CA GLU A 261 -1.29 22.74 2.60
C GLU A 261 -2.22 21.83 1.77
N ALA A 262 -2.36 22.06 0.46
CA ALA A 262 -3.12 21.19 -0.44
C ALA A 262 -2.42 19.85 -0.72
N VAL A 263 -1.11 19.74 -0.49
CA VAL A 263 -0.34 18.51 -0.75
C VAL A 263 -0.83 17.34 0.10
N PRO A 264 -0.98 17.45 1.45
CA PRO A 264 -1.62 16.43 2.27
C PRO A 264 -3.01 16.00 1.77
N VAL A 265 -3.83 16.95 1.32
CA VAL A 265 -5.19 16.67 0.81
C VAL A 265 -5.13 15.86 -0.48
N LEU A 266 -4.28 16.27 -1.42
CA LEU A 266 -4.10 15.58 -2.70
C LEU A 266 -3.57 14.15 -2.51
N LEU A 267 -2.55 13.97 -1.67
CA LEU A 267 -2.03 12.64 -1.33
C LEU A 267 -3.11 11.76 -0.71
N SER A 268 -3.90 12.30 0.23
CA SER A 268 -4.97 11.55 0.89
C SER A 268 -6.13 11.20 -0.05
N ALA A 269 -6.48 12.12 -0.96
CA ALA A 269 -7.54 11.91 -1.95
C ALA A 269 -7.14 10.86 -2.98
N LEU A 270 -5.89 10.89 -3.45
CA LEU A 270 -5.36 9.85 -4.32
C LEU A 270 -5.21 8.50 -3.57
N ALA A 271 -4.80 8.52 -2.30
CA ALA A 271 -4.72 7.32 -1.47
C ALA A 271 -6.10 6.67 -1.21
N PHE A 272 -7.20 7.43 -1.27
CA PHE A 272 -8.56 6.87 -1.17
C PHE A 272 -8.81 5.81 -2.23
N ALA A 273 -8.25 5.99 -3.42
CA ALA A 273 -8.34 5.03 -4.51
C ALA A 273 -7.53 3.75 -4.28
N LEU A 274 -6.65 3.70 -3.27
CA LEU A 274 -6.01 2.46 -2.84
C LEU A 274 -6.98 1.64 -2.00
N LYS A 275 -7.59 2.30 -1.01
CA LYS A 275 -8.48 1.67 -0.03
C LYS A 275 -9.28 2.72 0.76
N PRO A 276 -10.59 2.56 0.97
CA PRO A 276 -11.40 3.48 1.78
C PRO A 276 -10.99 3.60 3.26
N THR A 277 -10.07 2.77 3.77
CA THR A 277 -9.54 2.90 5.13
C THR A 277 -8.76 4.20 5.35
N VAL A 278 -8.42 4.95 4.30
CA VAL A 278 -7.75 6.26 4.41
C VAL A 278 -8.68 7.47 4.60
N VAL A 279 -9.99 7.27 4.74
CA VAL A 279 -10.95 8.38 4.98
C VAL A 279 -10.52 9.31 6.13
N PRO A 280 -10.06 8.81 7.29
CA PRO A 280 -9.54 9.67 8.36
C PRO A 280 -8.35 10.54 7.92
N LEU A 281 -7.46 10.00 7.09
CA LEU A 281 -6.33 10.74 6.52
C LEU A 281 -6.82 11.93 5.68
N LEU A 282 -7.81 11.70 4.82
CA LEU A 282 -8.43 12.72 3.99
C LEU A 282 -9.16 13.78 4.83
N VAL A 283 -9.99 13.37 5.80
CA VAL A 283 -10.72 14.28 6.68
C VAL A 283 -9.75 15.17 7.47
N VAL A 284 -8.74 14.58 8.11
CA VAL A 284 -7.76 15.33 8.91
C VAL A 284 -6.94 16.28 8.02
N SER A 285 -6.55 15.87 6.82
CA SER A 285 -5.83 16.74 5.88
C SER A 285 -6.68 17.92 5.37
N LEU A 286 -7.99 17.72 5.16
CA LEU A 286 -8.93 18.80 4.80
C LEU A 286 -9.13 19.77 5.96
N VAL A 287 -9.25 19.27 7.19
CA VAL A 287 -9.32 20.11 8.40
C VAL A 287 -8.02 20.89 8.57
N PHE A 288 -6.86 20.26 8.35
CA PHE A 288 -5.56 20.94 8.34
C PHE A 288 -5.51 22.08 7.31
N TYR A 289 -5.96 21.83 6.09
CA TYR A 289 -6.08 22.86 5.06
C TYR A 289 -7.00 24.01 5.51
N ALA A 290 -8.21 23.69 5.96
CA ALA A 290 -9.22 24.67 6.36
C ALA A 290 -8.75 25.55 7.54
N LEU A 291 -8.08 24.96 8.54
CA LEU A 291 -7.55 25.72 9.68
C LEU A 291 -6.37 26.63 9.30
N ARG A 292 -5.60 26.27 8.26
CA ARG A 292 -4.41 27.03 7.84
C ARG A 292 -4.71 28.08 6.78
N ARG A 293 -5.68 27.83 5.90
CA ARG A 293 -6.02 28.71 4.77
C ARG A 293 -7.39 29.36 4.88
N GLY A 294 -8.20 28.97 5.86
CA GLY A 294 -9.58 29.41 6.03
C GLY A 294 -10.57 28.61 5.17
N VAL A 295 -11.85 28.69 5.54
CA VAL A 295 -12.96 28.13 4.78
C VAL A 295 -13.38 29.16 3.72
N GLY A 296 -13.18 28.85 2.44
CA GLY A 296 -13.51 29.76 1.34
C GLY A 296 -13.48 29.07 -0.02
N GLY A 297 -13.56 29.85 -1.10
CA GLY A 297 -13.69 29.31 -2.47
C GLY A 297 -12.57 28.34 -2.87
N ARG A 298 -11.33 28.54 -2.38
CA ARG A 298 -10.22 27.61 -2.63
C ARG A 298 -10.47 26.21 -2.06
N LEU A 299 -11.03 26.12 -0.84
CA LEU A 299 -11.41 24.86 -0.23
C LEU A 299 -12.54 24.18 -1.02
N ILE A 300 -13.53 24.94 -1.51
CA ILE A 300 -14.62 24.40 -2.33
C ILE A 300 -14.07 23.78 -3.62
N VAL A 301 -13.19 24.48 -4.33
CA VAL A 301 -12.56 23.95 -5.56
C VAL A 301 -11.70 22.72 -5.23
N LEU A 302 -10.98 22.74 -4.10
CA LEU A 302 -10.19 21.58 -3.66
C LEU A 302 -11.09 20.37 -3.34
N CYS A 303 -12.21 20.56 -2.66
CA CYS A 303 -13.20 19.50 -2.43
C CYS A 303 -13.81 18.99 -3.75
N GLY A 304 -14.07 19.88 -4.71
CA GLY A 304 -14.48 19.49 -6.06
C GLY A 304 -13.45 18.62 -6.76
N LEU A 305 -12.17 18.97 -6.66
CA LEU A 305 -11.07 18.14 -7.18
C LEU A 305 -11.03 16.77 -6.48
N VAL A 306 -11.16 16.73 -5.15
CA VAL A 306 -11.24 15.47 -4.40
C VAL A 306 -12.40 14.60 -4.90
N ALA A 307 -13.58 15.17 -5.12
CA ALA A 307 -14.73 14.45 -5.65
C ALA A 307 -14.46 13.85 -7.05
N VAL A 308 -13.80 14.60 -7.92
CA VAL A 308 -13.37 14.11 -9.25
C VAL A 308 -12.37 12.96 -9.14
N LEU A 309 -11.39 13.06 -8.22
CA LEU A 309 -10.38 12.01 -8.02
C LEU A 309 -10.98 10.72 -7.43
N VAL A 310 -12.07 10.81 -6.67
CA VAL A 310 -12.77 9.65 -6.10
C VAL A 310 -13.67 8.97 -7.13
N LEU A 311 -14.13 9.69 -8.15
CA LEU A 311 -15.14 9.21 -9.11
C LEU A 311 -14.76 7.90 -9.84
N PRO A 312 -13.53 7.68 -10.34
CA PRO A 312 -13.18 6.43 -11.01
C PRO A 312 -13.34 5.19 -10.13
N VAL A 313 -13.10 5.33 -8.82
CA VAL A 313 -13.24 4.25 -7.84
C VAL A 313 -14.72 3.91 -7.67
N LEU A 314 -15.57 4.94 -7.48
CA LEU A 314 -17.01 4.76 -7.34
C LEU A 314 -17.65 4.20 -8.61
N ALA A 315 -17.21 4.67 -9.78
CA ALA A 315 -17.67 4.18 -11.07
C ALA A 315 -17.26 2.72 -11.28
N THR A 316 -16.01 2.35 -10.95
CA THR A 316 -15.55 0.97 -11.06
C THR A 316 -16.33 0.06 -10.12
N SER A 317 -16.52 0.48 -8.88
CA SER A 317 -17.32 -0.26 -7.90
C SER A 317 -18.78 -0.42 -8.34
N LEU A 318 -19.39 0.63 -8.91
CA LEU A 318 -20.74 0.55 -9.49
C LEU A 318 -20.82 -0.42 -10.67
N VAL A 319 -19.80 -0.46 -11.53
CA VAL A 319 -19.75 -1.41 -12.64
C VAL A 319 -19.60 -2.84 -12.10
N THR A 320 -18.61 -3.10 -11.26
CA THR A 320 -18.29 -4.46 -10.82
C THR A 320 -19.30 -5.05 -9.84
N THR A 321 -20.00 -4.21 -9.06
CA THR A 321 -20.91 -4.68 -8.00
C THR A 321 -22.34 -4.16 -8.12
N GLY A 322 -22.59 -3.09 -8.86
CA GLY A 322 -23.85 -2.33 -8.78
C GLY A 322 -23.97 -1.43 -7.55
N CYS A 323 -22.96 -1.38 -6.67
CA CYS A 323 -22.92 -0.59 -5.44
C CYS A 323 -21.65 0.29 -5.38
N PRO A 324 -21.75 1.63 -5.52
CA PRO A 324 -20.58 2.52 -5.57
C PRO A 324 -19.66 2.43 -4.34
N LEU A 325 -20.20 2.09 -3.17
CA LEU A 325 -19.48 2.02 -1.88
C LEU A 325 -19.32 0.59 -1.36
N PHE A 326 -19.42 -0.42 -2.23
CA PHE A 326 -19.26 -1.83 -1.87
C PHE A 326 -18.02 -2.08 -0.97
N PRO A 327 -18.12 -2.90 0.10
CA PRO A 327 -19.27 -3.73 0.51
C PRO A 327 -20.37 -2.97 1.24
N SER A 328 -20.29 -1.64 1.41
CA SER A 328 -21.40 -0.90 2.00
C SER A 328 -22.65 -1.01 1.12
N PRO A 329 -23.84 -1.27 1.70
CA PRO A 329 -25.09 -1.31 0.95
C PRO A 329 -25.59 0.09 0.52
N ILE A 330 -24.87 1.15 0.92
CA ILE A 330 -25.21 2.54 0.62
C ILE A 330 -25.07 2.79 -0.88
N LEU A 331 -26.11 3.41 -1.47
CA LEU A 331 -26.19 3.76 -2.89
C LEU A 331 -26.16 2.55 -3.86
N CYS A 332 -26.46 1.34 -3.39
CA CYS A 332 -26.67 0.21 -4.28
C CYS A 332 -27.80 0.48 -5.27
N SER A 333 -27.53 0.19 -6.54
CA SER A 333 -28.46 0.37 -7.64
C SER A 333 -29.30 -0.89 -7.87
N SER A 334 -30.37 -0.74 -8.66
CA SER A 334 -31.20 -1.85 -9.16
C SER A 334 -30.77 -2.33 -10.56
N LEU A 335 -29.48 -2.17 -10.90
CA LEU A 335 -28.95 -2.63 -12.19
C LEU A 335 -29.05 -4.17 -12.29
N PRO A 336 -29.21 -4.75 -13.50
CA PRO A 336 -29.35 -6.20 -13.68
C PRO A 336 -28.17 -7.04 -13.15
N TRP A 337 -27.00 -6.42 -13.03
CA TRP A 337 -25.76 -7.03 -12.54
C TRP A 337 -25.40 -6.61 -11.11
N SER A 338 -26.34 -5.97 -10.40
CA SER A 338 -26.12 -5.52 -9.03
C SER A 338 -26.17 -6.69 -8.07
N VAL A 339 -25.24 -6.73 -7.10
CA VAL A 339 -25.31 -7.65 -5.95
C VAL A 339 -26.52 -7.35 -5.07
N GLY A 340 -27.02 -6.10 -5.10
CA GLY A 340 -28.14 -5.65 -4.29
C GLY A 340 -27.74 -5.29 -2.84
N SER A 341 -28.55 -4.42 -2.22
CA SER A 341 -28.26 -3.91 -0.86
C SER A 341 -28.27 -5.00 0.21
N ALA A 342 -29.13 -6.02 0.07
CA ALA A 342 -29.20 -7.12 1.03
C ALA A 342 -27.94 -7.99 1.01
N ALA A 343 -27.46 -8.40 -0.16
CA ALA A 343 -26.23 -9.19 -0.28
C ALA A 343 -25.01 -8.37 0.16
N ALA A 344 -24.90 -7.10 -0.26
CA ALA A 344 -23.82 -6.22 0.19
C ALA A 344 -23.78 -6.07 1.72
N ALA A 345 -24.95 -5.96 2.37
CA ALA A 345 -25.02 -5.92 3.83
C ALA A 345 -24.55 -7.23 4.49
N VAL A 346 -24.88 -8.38 3.88
CA VAL A 346 -24.35 -9.69 4.31
C VAL A 346 -22.83 -9.72 4.17
N ASP A 347 -22.28 -9.38 3.01
CA ASP A 347 -20.83 -9.39 2.76
C ASP A 347 -20.07 -8.47 3.73
N GLN A 348 -20.61 -7.27 3.97
CA GLN A 348 -20.07 -6.33 4.96
C GLN A 348 -20.08 -6.95 6.37
N SER A 349 -21.19 -7.61 6.75
CA SER A 349 -21.35 -8.20 8.07
C SER A 349 -20.47 -9.43 8.27
N THR A 350 -20.37 -10.33 7.29
CA THR A 350 -19.57 -11.56 7.36
C THR A 350 -18.09 -11.23 7.54
N GLY A 351 -17.56 -10.30 6.74
CA GLY A 351 -16.18 -9.85 6.88
C GLY A 351 -15.91 -9.21 8.25
N ARG A 352 -16.86 -8.43 8.77
CA ARG A 352 -16.74 -7.80 10.08
C ARG A 352 -16.80 -8.82 11.23
N VAL A 353 -17.76 -9.73 11.21
CA VAL A 353 -17.93 -10.79 12.23
C VAL A 353 -16.68 -11.67 12.30
N TYR A 354 -16.12 -12.04 11.14
CA TYR A 354 -14.88 -12.81 11.08
C TYR A 354 -13.73 -12.13 11.82
N LEU A 355 -13.58 -10.82 11.67
CA LEU A 355 -12.52 -10.04 12.32
C LEU A 355 -12.82 -9.74 13.80
N GLU A 356 -14.09 -9.59 14.18
CA GLU A 356 -14.50 -9.35 15.56
C GLU A 356 -14.41 -10.60 16.44
N TRP A 357 -14.76 -11.76 15.90
CA TRP A 357 -14.98 -13.00 16.67
C TRP A 357 -14.10 -14.18 16.25
N THR A 358 -13.23 -14.03 15.25
CA THR A 358 -12.41 -15.12 14.68
C THR A 358 -13.25 -16.32 14.24
N GLY A 359 -14.45 -16.06 13.70
CA GLY A 359 -15.42 -17.08 13.29
C GLY A 359 -16.47 -16.52 12.33
N VAL A 360 -17.23 -17.39 11.67
CA VAL A 360 -18.18 -16.99 10.62
C VAL A 360 -19.53 -16.51 11.20
N THR A 361 -19.84 -16.92 12.42
CA THR A 361 -21.08 -16.55 13.13
C THR A 361 -20.74 -15.88 14.47
N PRO A 362 -21.40 -14.76 14.81
CA PRO A 362 -21.19 -14.13 16.11
C PRO A 362 -21.81 -15.01 17.22
N PRO A 363 -21.34 -14.89 18.47
CA PRO A 363 -21.99 -15.53 19.62
C PRO A 363 -23.45 -15.10 19.79
N ALA A 364 -24.25 -15.97 20.42
CA ALA A 364 -25.68 -15.71 20.63
C ALA A 364 -25.96 -14.44 21.47
N ASP A 365 -25.02 -14.06 22.34
CA ASP A 365 -25.08 -12.86 23.18
C ASP A 365 -24.37 -11.64 22.54
N ALA A 366 -23.96 -11.71 21.27
CA ALA A 366 -23.23 -10.64 20.61
C ALA A 366 -24.03 -9.33 20.57
N ASN A 367 -23.36 -8.24 20.91
CA ASN A 367 -23.86 -6.89 20.86
C ASN A 367 -22.79 -5.95 20.27
N GLY A 368 -23.08 -4.65 20.21
CA GLY A 368 -22.18 -3.68 19.56
C GLY A 368 -20.79 -3.52 20.18
N TRP A 369 -20.54 -4.05 21.38
CA TRP A 369 -19.31 -3.78 22.14
C TRP A 369 -18.67 -5.00 22.81
N ASN A 370 -19.41 -6.09 23.05
CA ASN A 370 -18.87 -7.27 23.74
C ASN A 370 -17.90 -8.11 22.88
N TRP A 371 -17.71 -7.74 21.61
CA TRP A 371 -16.62 -8.26 20.79
C TRP A 371 -15.25 -7.74 21.25
N ILE A 372 -15.16 -6.56 21.88
CA ILE A 372 -13.88 -5.91 22.22
C ILE A 372 -13.00 -6.79 23.12
N PRO A 373 -13.49 -7.38 24.23
CA PRO A 373 -12.66 -8.26 25.06
C PRO A 373 -12.21 -9.53 24.33
N HIS A 374 -13.04 -10.06 23.42
CA HIS A 374 -12.66 -11.22 22.60
C HIS A 374 -11.56 -10.85 21.62
N TRP A 375 -11.78 -9.81 20.82
CA TRP A 375 -10.83 -9.26 19.89
C TRP A 375 -9.49 -8.92 20.57
N ALA A 376 -9.54 -8.29 21.75
CA ALA A 376 -8.34 -7.91 22.47
C ALA A 376 -7.45 -9.11 22.86
N ARG A 377 -8.06 -10.29 23.04
CA ARG A 377 -7.38 -11.56 23.31
C ARG A 377 -6.90 -12.25 22.03
N SER A 378 -7.66 -12.18 20.93
CA SER A 378 -7.30 -12.80 19.65
C SER A 378 -6.24 -12.00 18.88
N GLU A 379 -6.19 -10.67 19.07
CA GLU A 379 -5.28 -9.74 18.40
C GLU A 379 -4.40 -8.98 19.43
N PRO A 380 -3.56 -9.68 20.23
CA PRO A 380 -2.81 -9.07 21.32
C PRO A 380 -1.83 -7.98 20.84
N LEU A 381 -1.25 -8.14 19.65
CA LEU A 381 -0.39 -7.11 19.04
C LEU A 381 -1.19 -5.84 18.71
N GLY A 382 -2.42 -5.99 18.23
CA GLY A 382 -3.33 -4.87 18.01
C GLY A 382 -3.62 -4.12 19.31
N THR A 383 -4.02 -4.85 20.36
CA THR A 383 -4.29 -4.31 21.70
C THR A 383 -3.11 -3.52 22.26
N ILE A 384 -1.92 -4.12 22.25
CA ILE A 384 -0.68 -3.50 22.75
C ILE A 384 -0.35 -2.24 21.95
N THR A 385 -0.49 -2.30 20.62
CA THR A 385 -0.20 -1.15 19.75
C THR A 385 -1.17 0.01 20.00
N ILE A 386 -2.47 -0.28 20.20
CA ILE A 386 -3.46 0.73 20.58
C ILE A 386 -3.13 1.35 21.94
N ALA A 387 -2.78 0.54 22.94
CA ALA A 387 -2.40 1.04 24.25
C ALA A 387 -1.19 1.99 24.18
N TYR A 388 -0.13 1.59 23.46
CA TYR A 388 1.01 2.46 23.22
C TYR A 388 0.63 3.74 22.48
N MET A 389 -0.24 3.65 21.46
CA MET A 389 -0.72 4.83 20.74
C MET A 389 -1.49 5.78 21.65
N LEU A 390 -2.36 5.28 22.55
CA LEU A 390 -3.12 6.12 23.49
C LEU A 390 -2.18 6.85 24.45
N VAL A 391 -1.26 6.11 25.08
CA VAL A 391 -0.25 6.68 25.98
C VAL A 391 0.63 7.69 25.25
N ALA A 392 1.08 7.35 24.04
CA ALA A 392 1.92 8.23 23.23
C ALA A 392 1.19 9.51 22.81
N SER A 393 -0.11 9.41 22.49
CA SER A 393 -0.94 10.58 22.15
C SER A 393 -1.05 11.54 23.33
N LEU A 394 -1.38 11.02 24.52
CA LEU A 394 -1.48 11.83 25.75
C LEU A 394 -0.13 12.45 26.12
N ALA A 395 0.94 11.67 26.08
CA ALA A 395 2.29 12.14 26.39
C ALA A 395 2.79 13.18 25.37
N ALA A 396 2.55 12.97 24.08
CA ALA A 396 2.90 13.91 23.02
C ALA A 396 2.13 15.23 23.17
N LEU A 397 0.83 15.17 23.45
CA LEU A 397 0.00 16.36 23.70
C LEU A 397 0.51 17.11 24.93
N ALA A 398 0.71 16.42 26.05
CA ALA A 398 1.26 17.02 27.26
C ALA A 398 2.60 17.70 26.95
N LEU A 399 3.57 16.95 26.42
CA LEU A 399 4.92 17.42 26.10
C LEU A 399 4.91 18.60 25.13
N SER A 400 4.04 18.60 24.11
CA SER A 400 3.91 19.69 23.14
C SER A 400 3.47 21.01 23.74
N ARG A 401 2.67 21.00 24.82
CA ARG A 401 2.31 22.23 25.56
C ARG A 401 3.52 22.88 26.20
N TRP A 402 4.48 22.08 26.67
CA TRP A 402 5.73 22.56 27.27
C TRP A 402 6.78 22.92 26.22
N THR A 403 6.86 22.18 25.13
CA THR A 403 7.90 22.38 24.09
C THR A 403 7.52 23.38 23.03
N LYS A 404 6.23 23.70 22.89
CA LYS A 404 5.64 24.39 21.74
C LYS A 404 5.92 23.66 20.41
N ALA A 405 6.21 22.35 20.44
CA ALA A 405 6.42 21.55 19.24
C ALA A 405 5.10 21.42 18.47
N PHE A 406 5.13 21.79 17.19
CA PHE A 406 3.99 21.67 16.30
C PHE A 406 3.74 20.20 15.94
N GLY A 407 2.47 19.82 15.82
CA GLY A 407 2.07 18.54 15.21
C GLY A 407 1.41 17.53 16.14
N ALA A 408 1.59 17.65 17.46
CA ALA A 408 1.08 16.66 18.41
C ALA A 408 -0.43 16.41 18.28
N GLY A 409 -1.23 17.48 18.16
CA GLY A 409 -2.68 17.38 17.93
C GLY A 409 -3.03 16.68 16.62
N TRP A 410 -2.27 16.92 15.56
CA TRP A 410 -2.48 16.27 14.25
C TRP A 410 -2.13 14.80 14.29
N MET A 411 -1.00 14.42 14.92
CA MET A 411 -0.61 13.03 15.04
C MET A 411 -1.59 12.24 15.90
N ALA A 412 -2.03 12.82 17.03
CA ALA A 412 -3.06 12.25 17.87
C ALA A 412 -4.40 12.11 17.12
N ALA A 413 -4.83 13.11 16.35
CA ALA A 413 -6.05 13.04 15.55
C ALA A 413 -5.97 11.94 14.48
N LEU A 414 -4.85 11.85 13.74
CA LEU A 414 -4.63 10.77 12.77
C LEU A 414 -4.65 9.39 13.44
N GLY A 415 -3.98 9.24 14.59
CA GLY A 415 -3.98 8.00 15.36
C GLY A 415 -5.37 7.60 15.85
N LEU A 416 -6.05 8.49 16.58
CA LEU A 416 -7.34 8.21 17.21
C LEU A 416 -8.46 8.02 16.20
N LEU A 417 -8.60 8.93 15.23
CA LEU A 417 -9.65 8.82 14.20
C LEU A 417 -9.36 7.66 13.24
N GLY A 418 -8.08 7.46 12.89
CA GLY A 418 -7.63 6.36 12.04
C GLY A 418 -7.90 4.99 12.63
N VAL A 419 -7.44 4.77 13.87
CA VAL A 419 -7.68 3.51 14.59
C VAL A 419 -9.17 3.32 14.86
N GLY A 420 -9.89 4.35 15.29
CA GLY A 420 -11.34 4.27 15.51
C GLY A 420 -12.12 3.88 14.25
N TRP A 421 -11.76 4.47 13.10
CA TRP A 421 -12.34 4.12 11.80
C TRP A 421 -12.07 2.67 11.39
N VAL A 422 -10.83 2.22 11.56
CA VAL A 422 -10.45 0.83 11.26
C VAL A 422 -11.18 -0.15 12.17
N LEU A 423 -11.26 0.12 13.48
CA LEU A 423 -12.00 -0.73 14.41
C LEU A 423 -13.50 -0.81 14.08
N ALA A 424 -14.09 0.29 13.57
CA ALA A 424 -15.48 0.32 13.17
C ALA A 424 -15.78 -0.47 11.89
N LEU A 425 -14.82 -0.57 10.97
CA LEU A 425 -15.00 -1.23 9.68
C LEU A 425 -14.47 -2.67 9.64
N SER A 426 -13.25 -2.88 10.13
CA SER A 426 -12.49 -4.12 9.97
C SER A 426 -11.39 -4.18 11.04
N PRO A 427 -11.73 -4.60 12.28
CA PRO A 427 -10.82 -4.57 13.42
C PRO A 427 -9.73 -5.65 13.26
N THR A 428 -8.66 -5.34 12.54
CA THR A 428 -7.47 -6.21 12.46
C THR A 428 -6.21 -5.38 12.71
N TYR A 429 -5.23 -6.01 13.37
CA TYR A 429 -3.92 -5.40 13.57
C TYR A 429 -3.30 -4.92 12.26
N ARG A 430 -3.52 -5.66 11.16
CA ARG A 430 -3.03 -5.31 9.82
C ARG A 430 -3.45 -3.92 9.37
N PHE A 431 -4.68 -3.48 9.64
CA PHE A 431 -5.18 -2.21 9.11
C PHE A 431 -4.90 -1.02 10.03
N LEU A 432 -4.62 -1.27 11.31
CA LEU A 432 -4.40 -0.20 12.29
C LEU A 432 -2.96 0.31 12.31
N VAL A 433 -1.97 -0.48 11.88
CA VAL A 433 -0.53 -0.17 12.04
C VAL A 433 -0.20 1.23 11.51
N GLY A 434 -0.60 1.55 10.28
CA GLY A 434 -0.26 2.83 9.64
C GLY A 434 -0.68 4.06 10.44
N TYR A 435 -1.80 4.01 11.15
CA TYR A 435 -2.28 5.09 12.00
C TYR A 435 -1.69 5.05 13.41
N ALA A 436 -1.65 3.85 14.01
CA ALA A 436 -1.27 3.69 15.40
C ALA A 436 0.21 4.01 15.66
N ILE A 437 1.08 3.82 14.65
CA ILE A 437 2.51 4.18 14.78
C ILE A 437 2.76 5.69 14.80
N LEU A 438 1.85 6.53 14.28
CA LEU A 438 2.13 7.97 14.11
C LEU A 438 2.32 8.71 15.44
N PRO A 439 1.44 8.58 16.46
CA PRO A 439 1.66 9.22 17.75
C PRO A 439 2.91 8.69 18.46
N VAL A 440 3.19 7.39 18.33
CA VAL A 440 4.36 6.73 18.94
C VAL A 440 5.65 7.27 18.33
N ALA A 441 5.74 7.30 17.00
CA ALA A 441 6.88 7.83 16.28
C ALA A 441 7.07 9.32 16.53
N TYR A 442 5.97 10.10 16.61
CA TYR A 442 6.04 11.52 16.92
C TYR A 442 6.57 11.78 18.34
N LEU A 443 6.09 11.05 19.34
CA LEU A 443 6.61 11.15 20.70
C LEU A 443 8.11 10.83 20.74
N GLY A 444 8.52 9.73 20.10
CA GLY A 444 9.92 9.36 19.95
C GLY A 444 10.75 10.46 19.29
N ALA A 445 10.24 11.07 18.22
CA ALA A 445 10.89 12.16 17.50
C ALA A 445 11.09 13.40 18.39
N VAL A 446 10.06 13.82 19.14
CA VAL A 446 10.16 14.96 20.07
C VAL A 446 11.19 14.68 21.16
N LEU A 447 11.20 13.47 21.73
CA LEU A 447 12.17 13.08 22.76
C LEU A 447 13.61 13.06 22.23
N CYS A 448 13.83 12.55 21.01
CA CYS A 448 15.15 12.53 20.40
C CYS A 448 15.69 13.94 20.14
N VAL A 449 14.86 14.82 19.56
CA VAL A 449 15.23 16.22 19.30
C VAL A 449 15.53 16.94 20.61
N ARG A 450 14.72 16.76 21.66
CA ARG A 450 14.94 17.42 22.95
C ARG A 450 16.20 16.97 23.68
N ARG A 451 16.51 15.67 23.62
CA ARG A 451 17.70 15.11 24.28
C ARG A 451 18.98 15.33 23.48
N GLY A 452 18.90 16.00 22.32
CA GLY A 452 20.05 16.19 21.42
C GLY A 452 20.63 14.85 20.96
N LEU A 453 19.80 13.82 20.83
CA LEU A 453 20.28 12.49 20.45
C LEU A 453 20.75 12.52 18.99
N SER A 454 21.85 11.81 18.72
CA SER A 454 22.36 11.63 17.38
C SER A 454 21.70 10.44 16.68
N ALA A 455 21.92 10.32 15.37
CA ALA A 455 21.47 9.18 14.57
C ALA A 455 21.93 7.82 15.14
N ALA A 456 22.99 7.78 15.97
CA ALA A 456 23.51 6.56 16.60
C ALA A 456 22.44 5.78 17.37
N VAL A 457 21.43 6.44 17.92
CA VAL A 457 20.32 5.79 18.64
C VAL A 457 19.45 4.95 17.71
N LEU A 458 19.38 5.32 16.43
CA LEU A 458 18.60 4.60 15.42
C LEU A 458 19.43 3.57 14.65
N VAL A 459 20.76 3.54 14.80
CA VAL A 459 21.61 2.56 14.10
C VAL A 459 21.27 1.12 14.54
N PRO A 460 21.17 0.77 15.84
CA PRO A 460 20.77 -0.56 16.26
C PRO A 460 19.38 -0.99 15.74
N PRO A 461 18.29 -0.21 15.90
CA PRO A 461 16.98 -0.62 15.39
C PRO A 461 16.92 -0.64 13.85
N ALA A 462 17.65 0.23 13.14
CA ALA A 462 17.75 0.17 11.68
C ALA A 462 18.48 -1.08 11.20
N ALA A 463 19.59 -1.45 11.86
CA ALA A 463 20.30 -2.69 11.59
C ALA A 463 19.43 -3.91 11.93
N MET A 464 18.67 -3.87 13.03
CA MET A 464 17.73 -4.94 13.40
C MET A 464 16.59 -5.08 12.39
N ALA A 465 16.00 -3.98 11.91
CA ALA A 465 14.96 -4.02 10.89
C ALA A 465 15.52 -4.58 9.56
N GLY A 466 16.71 -4.13 9.15
CA GLY A 466 17.40 -4.67 7.98
C GLY A 466 17.76 -6.15 8.13
N ALA A 467 18.23 -6.56 9.31
CA ALA A 467 18.52 -7.97 9.63
C ALA A 467 17.25 -8.82 9.71
N ALA A 468 16.13 -8.29 10.19
CA ALA A 468 14.84 -8.97 10.21
C ALA A 468 14.29 -9.18 8.80
N VAL A 469 14.43 -8.17 7.92
CA VAL A 469 14.12 -8.31 6.48
C VAL A 469 15.01 -9.40 5.88
N LEU A 470 16.32 -9.35 6.10
CA LEU A 470 17.26 -10.34 5.58
C LEU A 470 16.97 -11.75 6.13
N LEU A 471 16.70 -11.88 7.42
CA LEU A 471 16.40 -13.15 8.06
C LEU A 471 15.06 -13.71 7.57
N ALA A 472 14.03 -12.87 7.42
CA ALA A 472 12.79 -13.28 6.79
C ALA A 472 13.06 -13.82 5.38
N THR A 473 13.98 -13.19 4.63
CA THR A 473 14.32 -13.70 3.29
C THR A 473 15.14 -14.99 3.27
N VAL A 474 16.04 -15.19 4.23
CA VAL A 474 16.83 -16.42 4.35
C VAL A 474 15.97 -17.57 4.87
N VAL A 475 15.09 -17.32 5.84
CA VAL A 475 14.18 -18.32 6.40
C VAL A 475 13.18 -18.77 5.34
N ASP A 476 12.58 -17.84 4.60
CA ASP A 476 11.61 -18.17 3.55
C ASP A 476 12.27 -18.87 2.35
N ALA A 477 13.54 -18.57 2.05
CA ALA A 477 14.34 -19.32 1.08
C ALA A 477 14.73 -20.74 1.56
N HIS A 478 14.64 -21.03 2.86
CA HIS A 478 15.01 -22.31 3.46
C HIS A 478 13.80 -23.17 3.86
N SER A 479 12.63 -22.57 4.06
CA SER A 479 11.44 -23.27 4.53
C SER A 479 10.50 -23.74 3.42
N ASN A 480 10.94 -24.74 2.65
CA ASN A 480 10.07 -25.84 2.23
C ASN A 480 10.02 -26.90 3.36
N GLY A 481 9.58 -26.51 4.57
CA GLY A 481 9.35 -27.48 5.66
C GLY A 481 9.80 -27.13 7.09
N LEU A 482 9.98 -25.86 7.47
CA LEU A 482 10.28 -25.50 8.87
C LEU A 482 9.23 -24.55 9.44
N THR A 483 8.28 -25.11 10.20
CA THR A 483 7.36 -24.35 11.08
C THR A 483 8.15 -23.77 12.25
N LEU A 484 8.61 -22.53 12.12
CA LEU A 484 9.23 -21.79 13.23
C LEU A 484 8.16 -21.25 14.17
N SER A 485 8.03 -21.93 15.32
CA SER A 485 7.06 -21.59 16.37
C SER A 485 7.23 -20.15 16.89
N ALA A 486 6.11 -19.55 17.29
CA ALA A 486 6.01 -18.20 17.88
C ALA A 486 6.96 -17.94 19.09
N ARG A 487 7.56 -18.98 19.68
CA ARG A 487 8.56 -18.87 20.76
C ARG A 487 9.93 -18.35 20.29
N ALA A 488 10.32 -18.57 19.03
CA ALA A 488 11.58 -18.04 18.50
C ALA A 488 11.54 -16.51 18.33
N TYR A 489 10.37 -15.96 18.00
CA TYR A 489 10.17 -14.51 17.91
C TYR A 489 10.26 -13.81 19.28
N ALA A 490 9.97 -14.50 20.37
CA ALA A 490 10.09 -13.95 21.73
C ALA A 490 11.56 -13.80 22.18
N LEU A 491 12.49 -14.56 21.60
CA LEU A 491 13.93 -14.52 21.97
C LEU A 491 14.73 -13.42 21.25
N ILE A 492 14.21 -12.85 20.15
CA ILE A 492 14.89 -11.80 19.35
C ILE A 492 14.48 -10.39 19.82
N ALA A 493 13.51 -10.28 20.74
CA ALA A 493 12.83 -9.04 21.05
C ALA A 493 13.52 -8.08 22.04
N PRO A 494 14.53 -8.47 22.87
CA PRO A 494 15.23 -7.46 23.66
C PRO A 494 16.77 -7.52 23.54
N VAL A 495 17.33 -6.47 22.91
CA VAL A 495 18.66 -5.88 23.15
C VAL A 495 19.90 -6.73 22.84
N GLY A 496 20.60 -6.35 21.77
CA GLY A 496 22.05 -6.22 21.78
C GLY A 496 22.87 -7.52 21.76
N ALA A 497 23.18 -8.01 20.57
CA ALA A 497 24.56 -8.36 20.21
C ALA A 497 24.65 -8.72 18.74
N LEU A 498 25.74 -8.24 18.11
CA LEU A 498 26.41 -8.76 16.92
C LEU A 498 26.18 -7.97 15.61
N THR A 499 26.41 -6.67 15.47
CA THR A 499 27.65 -5.88 15.76
C THR A 499 29.03 -6.58 15.67
N ILE A 500 29.14 -7.90 15.47
CA ILE A 500 30.43 -8.61 15.34
C ILE A 500 30.55 -9.42 14.04
N LEU A 501 29.45 -9.75 13.31
CA LEU A 501 29.62 -10.52 12.06
C LEU A 501 29.91 -9.67 10.82
N VAL A 502 29.56 -8.38 10.83
CA VAL A 502 29.86 -7.44 9.71
C VAL A 502 31.24 -6.80 9.86
N ALA A 503 31.90 -6.93 11.01
CA ALA A 503 33.17 -6.28 11.29
C ALA A 503 34.43 -7.17 11.18
N SER A 504 34.31 -8.48 10.90
CA SER A 504 35.50 -9.37 10.87
C SER A 504 35.57 -10.42 9.75
N ALA A 505 34.70 -10.40 8.73
CA ALA A 505 34.73 -11.44 7.70
C ALA A 505 34.43 -10.99 6.25
N LEU A 506 35.24 -10.07 5.72
CA LEU A 506 35.85 -10.32 4.41
C LEU A 506 37.34 -10.58 4.71
N PRO A 507 37.93 -11.76 4.42
CA PRO A 507 37.86 -12.41 3.11
C PRO A 507 37.90 -13.96 3.17
N ARG A 508 36.83 -14.68 2.79
CA ARG A 508 36.94 -16.09 2.32
C ARG A 508 35.89 -16.39 1.25
N LEU A 509 36.29 -16.16 0.00
CA LEU A 509 35.73 -16.80 -1.18
C LEU A 509 36.03 -18.31 -1.13
N ALA A 510 35.01 -19.15 -0.95
CA ALA A 510 34.82 -20.48 -1.57
C ALA A 510 33.63 -21.23 -0.90
N PRO A 511 32.79 -21.96 -1.67
CA PRO A 511 31.58 -22.60 -1.15
C PRO A 511 31.85 -24.03 -0.65
N PRO A 512 31.05 -24.58 0.28
CA PRO A 512 30.88 -26.02 0.41
C PRO A 512 29.61 -26.46 -0.31
N ALA A 513 29.80 -27.30 -1.33
CA ALA A 513 28.82 -27.86 -2.24
C ALA A 513 27.95 -28.98 -1.64
N ALA A 514 27.41 -28.83 -0.43
CA ALA A 514 26.62 -29.89 0.19
C ALA A 514 25.48 -29.31 1.02
N LEU A 515 24.36 -29.01 0.36
CA LEU A 515 22.99 -28.91 0.93
C LEU A 515 21.92 -28.65 -0.15
N LEU A 516 22.19 -28.99 -1.42
CA LEU A 516 21.23 -28.97 -2.54
C LEU A 516 20.32 -30.21 -2.55
N ALA A 517 19.80 -30.62 -1.40
CA ALA A 517 19.01 -31.85 -1.33
C ALA A 517 17.96 -31.83 -0.21
N SER A 518 16.99 -30.93 -0.32
CA SER A 518 15.60 -31.20 0.10
C SER A 518 14.71 -30.07 -0.41
N ASP A 519 13.82 -30.41 -1.33
CA ASP A 519 12.95 -29.57 -2.18
C ASP A 519 13.65 -28.64 -3.17
N ASN A 520 13.93 -29.22 -4.34
CA ASN A 520 14.47 -28.63 -5.58
C ASN A 520 13.70 -27.39 -6.05
N ARG A 521 14.05 -26.20 -5.54
CA ARG A 521 14.11 -25.00 -6.38
C ARG A 521 15.51 -24.44 -6.30
N THR A 522 16.37 -24.93 -7.20
CA THR A 522 17.58 -24.21 -7.57
C THR A 522 17.16 -22.81 -8.03
N PHE A 523 17.67 -21.76 -7.38
CA PHE A 523 17.54 -20.38 -7.88
C PHE A 523 18.07 -20.39 -9.32
N ALA A 524 17.17 -20.37 -10.29
CA ALA A 524 17.58 -20.45 -11.68
C ALA A 524 18.14 -19.08 -12.08
N ALA A 525 19.16 -19.05 -12.94
CA ALA A 525 19.68 -17.79 -13.48
C ALA A 525 18.56 -16.94 -14.15
N SER A 526 17.50 -17.60 -14.62
CA SER A 526 16.28 -16.95 -15.13
C SER A 526 15.53 -16.13 -14.07
N ASP A 527 15.52 -16.54 -12.81
CA ASP A 527 14.79 -15.86 -11.72
C ASP A 527 15.44 -14.51 -11.35
N LEU A 528 16.74 -14.40 -11.62
CA LEU A 528 17.49 -13.15 -11.51
C LEU A 528 17.06 -12.16 -12.60
N ALA A 529 16.75 -12.62 -13.82
CA ALA A 529 16.25 -11.77 -14.89
C ALA A 529 14.77 -11.40 -14.70
N VAL A 530 13.89 -12.39 -14.56
CA VAL A 530 12.43 -12.24 -14.46
C VAL A 530 11.96 -12.95 -13.19
N PRO A 531 11.02 -12.40 -12.40
CA PRO A 531 10.53 -13.09 -11.20
C PRO A 531 9.91 -14.45 -11.54
N PRO A 532 9.84 -15.37 -10.56
CA PRO A 532 9.16 -16.63 -10.73
C PRO A 532 7.67 -16.39 -11.07
N PRO A 533 7.04 -17.30 -11.82
CA PRO A 533 5.60 -17.22 -11.99
C PRO A 533 4.93 -17.43 -10.64
N LEU A 534 3.74 -16.84 -10.47
CA LEU A 534 2.83 -17.19 -9.40
C LEU A 534 2.69 -18.71 -9.33
N SER A 535 2.53 -19.22 -8.11
CA SER A 535 2.08 -20.60 -7.95
C SER A 535 0.71 -20.74 -8.58
N GLU A 536 0.66 -21.24 -9.81
CA GLU A 536 -0.62 -21.55 -10.44
C GLU A 536 -1.30 -22.67 -9.65
N LEU A 537 -2.59 -22.51 -9.40
CA LEU A 537 -3.42 -23.64 -8.97
C LEU A 537 -3.36 -24.69 -10.07
N ALA A 538 -2.77 -25.85 -9.84
CA ALA A 538 -2.61 -26.86 -10.89
C ALA A 538 -3.98 -27.32 -11.41
N ALA A 539 -4.06 -27.73 -12.68
CA ALA A 539 -5.32 -28.19 -13.27
C ALA A 539 -5.94 -29.38 -12.52
N ALA A 540 -5.11 -30.30 -12.00
CA ALA A 540 -5.54 -31.43 -11.18
C ALA A 540 -6.18 -31.00 -9.85
N ASP A 541 -5.91 -29.77 -9.42
CA ASP A 541 -6.39 -29.20 -8.17
C ASP A 541 -7.60 -28.28 -8.37
N ARG A 542 -8.12 -28.21 -9.60
CA ARG A 542 -9.31 -27.44 -9.97
C ARG A 542 -10.50 -28.37 -10.19
N VAL A 543 -11.63 -27.96 -9.66
CA VAL A 543 -12.93 -28.56 -9.98
C VAL A 543 -13.65 -27.60 -10.91
N GLU A 544 -13.92 -28.05 -12.13
CA GLU A 544 -14.67 -27.25 -13.11
C GLU A 544 -16.17 -27.37 -12.83
N HIS A 545 -16.85 -26.23 -12.85
CA HIS A 545 -18.27 -26.10 -12.62
C HIS A 545 -18.93 -25.40 -13.80
N THR A 546 -20.23 -25.64 -13.96
CA THR A 546 -21.06 -24.88 -14.88
C THR A 546 -22.33 -24.50 -14.15
N MET A 547 -22.57 -23.19 -14.03
CA MET A 547 -23.82 -22.64 -13.54
C MET A 547 -24.51 -21.94 -14.71
N ASN A 548 -25.62 -22.50 -15.16
CA ASN A 548 -26.32 -22.05 -16.36
C ASN A 548 -25.38 -21.92 -17.58
N ASP A 549 -25.13 -20.72 -18.08
CA ASP A 549 -24.22 -20.42 -19.20
C ASP A 549 -22.83 -19.93 -18.75
N VAL A 550 -22.56 -19.92 -17.45
CA VAL A 550 -21.27 -19.53 -16.86
C VAL A 550 -20.44 -20.75 -16.49
N ARG A 551 -19.22 -20.83 -17.04
CA ARG A 551 -18.20 -21.81 -16.60
C ARG A 551 -17.22 -21.14 -15.65
N TYR A 552 -16.91 -21.82 -14.55
CA TYR A 552 -15.96 -21.35 -13.55
C TYR A 552 -15.30 -22.53 -12.85
N SER A 553 -14.14 -22.31 -12.25
CA SER A 553 -13.45 -23.33 -11.47
C SER A 553 -13.51 -23.02 -9.97
N SER A 554 -13.42 -24.05 -9.12
CA SER A 554 -13.11 -23.89 -7.70
C SER A 554 -11.84 -24.66 -7.34
N PRO A 555 -11.05 -24.21 -6.36
CA PRO A 555 -9.95 -25.00 -5.84
C PRO A 555 -10.47 -26.24 -5.10
N SER A 556 -9.68 -27.31 -5.13
CA SER A 556 -9.89 -28.50 -4.31
C SER A 556 -9.25 -28.34 -2.92
N GLY A 557 -10.01 -28.66 -1.88
CA GLY A 557 -9.59 -28.48 -0.48
C GLY A 557 -9.47 -27.01 -0.07
N ASP A 558 -8.62 -26.71 0.91
CA ASP A 558 -8.44 -25.37 1.49
C ASP A 558 -7.54 -24.43 0.64
N ARG A 559 -7.49 -24.65 -0.67
CA ARG A 559 -6.65 -23.87 -1.60
C ARG A 559 -7.37 -22.61 -2.10
N VAL A 560 -6.62 -21.72 -2.74
CA VAL A 560 -7.12 -20.46 -3.31
C VAL A 560 -6.91 -20.41 -4.83
N CYS A 561 -7.60 -19.48 -5.49
CA CYS A 561 -7.71 -19.41 -6.94
C CYS A 561 -6.45 -18.89 -7.68
N TRP A 562 -5.61 -18.09 -7.03
CA TRP A 562 -4.49 -17.40 -7.67
C TRP A 562 -4.94 -16.56 -8.87
N ALA A 563 -4.21 -16.58 -9.99
CA ALA A 563 -4.54 -15.83 -11.20
C ALA A 563 -5.56 -16.55 -12.12
N VAL A 564 -6.18 -17.64 -11.65
CA VAL A 564 -7.17 -18.39 -12.43
C VAL A 564 -8.49 -17.63 -12.44
N ILE A 565 -9.02 -17.34 -13.64
CA ILE A 565 -10.31 -16.68 -13.81
C ILE A 565 -11.16 -17.37 -14.90
N PRO A 566 -12.49 -17.47 -14.74
CA PRO A 566 -13.26 -17.26 -13.51
C PRO A 566 -12.99 -18.38 -12.50
N CYS A 567 -12.62 -18.01 -11.28
CA CYS A 567 -12.47 -18.94 -10.16
C CYS A 567 -13.05 -18.32 -8.90
N THR A 568 -13.73 -19.14 -8.10
CA THR A 568 -14.24 -18.77 -6.78
C THR A 568 -14.06 -19.90 -5.78
N ILE A 569 -13.91 -19.53 -4.51
CA ILE A 569 -13.86 -20.47 -3.39
C ILE A 569 -15.23 -20.68 -2.75
N GLU A 570 -16.21 -19.84 -3.08
CA GLU A 570 -17.56 -19.87 -2.54
C GLU A 570 -18.55 -20.32 -3.63
N PRO A 571 -19.67 -20.98 -3.27
CA PRO A 571 -20.70 -21.31 -4.25
C PRO A 571 -21.30 -20.05 -4.89
N VAL A 572 -21.48 -20.07 -6.21
CA VAL A 572 -22.15 -18.98 -6.94
C VAL A 572 -23.67 -19.06 -6.78
N ASP A 573 -24.37 -17.91 -6.94
CA ASP A 573 -25.84 -17.87 -6.93
C ASP A 573 -26.42 -18.75 -8.06
N PRO A 574 -27.40 -19.64 -7.79
CA PRO A 574 -28.01 -20.49 -8.82
C PRO A 574 -28.67 -19.72 -9.97
N ARG A 575 -29.00 -18.45 -9.77
CA ARG A 575 -29.57 -17.55 -10.77
C ARG A 575 -28.51 -16.82 -11.60
N LEU A 576 -27.23 -17.16 -11.44
CA LEU A 576 -26.14 -16.50 -12.16
C LEU A 576 -26.15 -16.87 -13.65
N HIS A 577 -26.12 -15.87 -14.51
CA HIS A 577 -26.00 -16.02 -15.96
C HIS A 577 -25.01 -15.01 -16.57
N LEU A 578 -24.55 -15.26 -17.79
CA LEU A 578 -23.83 -14.24 -18.57
C LEU A 578 -24.79 -13.10 -18.92
N ARG A 579 -24.36 -11.87 -18.63
CA ARG A 579 -25.12 -10.66 -18.95
C ARG A 579 -25.20 -10.43 -20.47
N ASP A 580 -24.14 -10.77 -21.18
CA ASP A 580 -24.06 -10.72 -22.64
C ASP A 580 -23.36 -11.98 -23.16
N PRO A 581 -24.14 -13.02 -23.56
CA PRO A 581 -23.59 -14.30 -24.00
C PRO A 581 -22.66 -14.19 -25.23
N GLN A 582 -22.84 -13.18 -26.10
CA GLN A 582 -21.99 -13.02 -27.29
C GLN A 582 -20.58 -12.57 -26.92
N ARG A 583 -20.44 -11.82 -25.83
CA ARG A 583 -19.16 -11.35 -25.31
C ARG A 583 -18.57 -12.29 -24.25
N GLY A 584 -19.26 -13.38 -23.92
CA GLY A 584 -18.84 -14.32 -22.87
C GLY A 584 -18.62 -13.61 -21.54
N VAL A 585 -17.59 -14.03 -20.79
CA VAL A 585 -17.26 -13.43 -19.48
C VAL A 585 -16.88 -11.94 -19.54
N ALA A 586 -16.45 -11.44 -20.70
CA ALA A 586 -16.19 -10.01 -20.89
C ALA A 586 -17.48 -9.18 -20.96
N GLY A 587 -18.61 -9.83 -21.22
CA GLY A 587 -19.96 -9.25 -21.23
C GLY A 587 -20.51 -8.92 -19.84
N GLY A 588 -19.96 -9.55 -18.81
CA GLY A 588 -20.40 -9.44 -17.42
C GLY A 588 -21.37 -10.52 -17.00
N PHE A 589 -21.85 -10.41 -15.76
CA PHE A 589 -22.70 -11.37 -15.09
C PHE A 589 -23.97 -10.70 -14.58
N SER A 590 -25.07 -11.44 -14.47
CA SER A 590 -26.35 -10.96 -13.92
C SER A 590 -27.12 -12.09 -13.24
N LEU A 591 -28.11 -11.72 -12.42
CA LEU A 591 -29.05 -12.67 -11.82
C LEU A 591 -30.39 -12.63 -12.57
N SER A 592 -30.94 -13.77 -12.98
CA SER A 592 -32.27 -13.85 -13.64
C SER A 592 -33.23 -14.85 -13.00
#